data_AF-M4WSJ8-F1
#
_entry.id   AF-M4WSJ8-F1
#
_cell.length_a   1.000
_cell.length_b   1.000
_cell.length_c   1.000
_cell.angle_alpha   90.00
_cell.angle_beta   90.00
_cell.angle_gamma   90.00
#
_symmetry.space_group_name_H-M   'P 1'
#
loop_
_entity.id
_entity.type
_entity.pdbx_description
1 polymer ?
#
loop_
_entity_poly.entity_id
_entity_poly.type
_entity_poly.pdbx_seq_one_letter_code
_entity_poly.pdbx_strand_id
1 'polypeptide(L)' 'MHHDPDSLWVEVETWSPYRPQRILHGRISREDFLALHEGHAPVMVRLDDCQNGEAPSGAVQDLFLASSHILSVTPLHRAA' A
#
# COMPACT_ATOMS: atom_id res chain seq x y z
N MET A 1 -16.00 10.61 -3.75
CA MET A 1 -14.93 9.62 -3.53
C MET A 1 -15.06 8.61 -4.66
N HIS A 2 -14.22 8.71 -5.69
CA HIS A 2 -14.23 7.76 -6.80
C HIS A 2 -13.56 6.48 -6.31
N HIS A 3 -14.30 5.38 -6.20
CA HIS A 3 -13.68 4.07 -6.23
C HIS A 3 -13.14 3.89 -7.64
N ASP A 4 -11.83 3.98 -7.79
CA ASP A 4 -11.18 3.58 -9.03
C ASP A 4 -11.38 2.07 -9.20
N PRO A 5 -12.12 1.62 -10.23
CA PRO A 5 -12.43 0.20 -10.43
C PRO A 5 -11.18 -0.63 -10.71
N ASP A 6 -10.05 0.02 -10.99
CA ASP A 6 -8.75 -0.60 -11.29
C ASP A 6 -7.80 -0.60 -10.07
N SER A 7 -8.35 -0.61 -8.85
CA SER A 7 -7.55 -0.69 -7.61
C SER A 7 -7.30 -2.14 -7.18
N LEU A 8 -6.05 -2.44 -6.80
CA LEU A 8 -5.57 -3.77 -6.39
C LEU A 8 -5.39 -3.82 -4.88
N TRP A 9 -5.83 -4.91 -4.25
CA TRP A 9 -5.44 -5.22 -2.87
C TRP A 9 -3.99 -5.64 -2.83
N VAL A 10 -3.21 -5.01 -1.96
CA VAL A 10 -1.77 -5.23 -1.84
C VAL A 10 -1.34 -5.33 -0.39
N GLU A 11 -0.28 -6.09 -0.18
CA GLU A 11 0.57 -6.03 0.99
C GLU A 11 1.76 -5.14 0.67
N VAL A 12 1.99 -4.13 1.50
CA VAL A 12 3.09 -3.18 1.39
C VAL A 12 3.98 -3.36 2.59
N GLU A 13 5.21 -3.80 2.35
CA GLU A 13 6.25 -3.79 3.37
C GLU A 13 6.93 -2.42 3.37
N THR A 14 6.93 -1.78 4.52
CA THR A 14 7.54 -0.45 4.69
C THR A 14 8.71 -0.48 5.65
N TRP A 15 9.71 0.31 5.33
CA TRP A 15 10.85 0.59 6.21
C TRP A 15 10.85 2.04 6.65
N SER A 16 11.20 2.27 7.92
CA SER A 16 11.42 3.59 8.46
C SER A 16 12.64 3.56 9.37
N PRO A 17 13.51 4.59 9.36
CA PRO A 17 14.59 4.69 10.33
C PRO A 17 14.09 5.03 11.74
N TYR A 18 12.83 5.45 11.90
CA TYR A 18 12.26 5.92 13.16
C TYR A 18 11.22 4.95 13.76
N ARG A 19 10.84 3.92 13.03
CA ARG A 19 9.83 2.93 13.44
C ARG A 19 10.27 1.53 13.00
N PRO A 20 9.89 0.47 13.74
CA PRO A 20 10.06 -0.89 13.24
C PRO A 20 9.37 -1.04 11.87
N GLN A 21 9.88 -1.96 11.05
CA GLN A 21 9.27 -2.34 9.78
C GLN A 21 7.80 -2.69 9.99
N ARG A 22 6.95 -2.29 9.04
CA ARG A 22 5.50 -2.51 9.12
C ARG A 22 5.00 -3.13 7.84
N ILE A 23 4.14 -4.13 8.02
CA ILE A 23 3.38 -4.75 6.95
C ILE A 23 2.01 -4.09 6.95
N LEU A 24 1.67 -3.42 5.85
CA LEU A 24 0.41 -2.72 5.65
C LEU A 24 -0.39 -3.44 4.59
N HIS A 25 -1.69 -3.59 4.80
CA HIS A 25 -2.62 -4.12 3.81
C HIS A 25 -3.53 -2.99 3.36
N GLY A 26 -3.79 -2.87 2.07
CA GLY A 26 -4.69 -1.84 1.57
C GLY A 26 -4.90 -1.96 0.07
N ARG A 27 -5.46 -0.91 -0.51
CA ARG A 27 -5.73 -0.81 -1.94
C ARG A 27 -4.85 0.27 -2.56
N ILE A 28 -4.25 -0.06 -3.69
CA ILE A 28 -3.46 0.87 -4.49
C ILE A 28 -4.07 0.94 -5.89
N SER A 29 -3.92 2.07 -6.58
CA SER A 29 -4.25 2.14 -8.00
C SER A 29 -3.34 1.19 -8.80
N ARG A 30 -3.84 0.56 -9.87
CA ARG A 30 -2.98 -0.26 -10.73
C ARG A 30 -1.87 0.54 -11.41
N GLU A 31 -2.13 1.80 -11.72
CA GLU A 31 -1.12 2.72 -12.27
C GLU A 31 0.05 2.88 -11.30
N ASP A 32 -0.22 3.19 -10.03
CA ASP A 32 0.82 3.32 -9.01
C ASP A 32 1.54 1.99 -8.74
N PHE A 33 0.81 0.87 -8.76
CA PHE A 33 1.40 -0.46 -8.63
C PHE A 33 2.41 -0.76 -9.75
N LEU A 34 2.03 -0.49 -11.01
CA LEU A 34 2.92 -0.67 -12.15
C LEU A 34 4.10 0.29 -12.08
N ALA A 35 3.87 1.56 -11.70
CA ALA A 35 4.93 2.54 -11.53
C ALA A 35 5.94 2.10 -10.44
N LEU A 36 5.47 1.54 -9.32
CA LEU A 36 6.31 0.95 -8.28
C LEU A 36 7.12 -0.23 -8.80
N HIS A 37 6.49 -1.13 -9.55
CA HIS A 37 7.16 -2.29 -10.12
C HIS A 37 8.22 -1.90 -11.17
N GLU A 38 7.97 -0.85 -11.95
CA GLU A 38 8.89 -0.35 -12.98
C GLU A 38 9.97 0.61 -12.44
N GLY A 39 9.93 0.96 -11.14
CA GLY A 39 10.87 1.91 -10.54
C GLY A 39 10.59 3.38 -10.90
N HIS A 40 9.40 3.67 -11.43
CA HIS A 40 8.92 5.00 -11.81
C HIS A 40 7.87 5.56 -10.85
N ALA A 41 7.78 5.01 -9.64
CA ALA A 41 6.76 5.39 -8.67
C ALA A 41 6.74 6.89 -8.40
N PRO A 42 5.55 7.47 -8.17
CA PRO A 42 5.45 8.81 -7.65
C PRO A 42 6.16 8.92 -6.29
N VAL A 43 6.49 10.15 -5.89
CA VAL A 43 7.12 10.42 -4.59
C VAL A 43 6.26 9.91 -3.43
N MET A 44 4.94 10.02 -3.59
CA MET A 44 3.95 9.48 -2.66
C MET A 44 2.97 8.58 -3.37
N VAL A 45 2.70 7.43 -2.77
CA VAL A 45 1.72 6.45 -3.20
C VAL A 45 0.58 6.47 -2.19
N ARG A 46 -0.66 6.46 -2.69
CA ARG A 46 -1.83 6.35 -1.82
C ARG A 46 -2.19 4.88 -1.61
N LEU A 47 -2.36 4.51 -0.35
CA LEU A 47 -2.87 3.23 0.09
C LEU A 47 -4.24 3.47 0.74
N ASP A 48 -5.29 3.23 -0.02
CA ASP A 48 -6.67 3.26 0.44
C ASP A 48 -6.97 2.05 1.33
N ASP A 49 -7.98 2.18 2.18
CA ASP A 49 -8.42 1.10 3.07
C ASP A 49 -7.27 0.48 3.90
N CYS A 50 -6.27 1.29 4.31
CA CYS A 50 -5.05 0.79 4.94
C CYS A 50 -5.33 0.18 6.31
N GLN A 51 -4.78 -1.01 6.53
CA GLN A 51 -4.85 -1.81 7.75
C GLN A 51 -3.44 -2.27 8.13
N ASN A 52 -3.17 -2.42 9.43
CA ASN A 52 -1.92 -3.01 9.89
C ASN A 52 -2.03 -4.54 9.82
N GLY A 53 -1.12 -5.22 9.13
CA GLY A 53 -1.13 -6.67 8.99
C GLY A 53 -1.05 -7.41 10.34
N GLU A 54 -0.41 -6.80 11.34
CA GLU A 54 -0.29 -7.34 12.70
C GLU A 54 -1.53 -7.10 13.58
N ALA A 55 -2.39 -6.15 13.21
CA ALA A 55 -3.56 -5.76 13.99
C ALA A 55 -4.71 -5.31 13.06
N PRO A 56 -5.48 -6.25 12.49
CA PRO A 56 -6.55 -5.96 11.53
C PRO A 56 -7.75 -5.21 12.13
N SER A 57 -7.78 -4.97 13.45
CA SER A 57 -8.83 -4.20 14.14
C SER A 57 -8.57 -2.69 14.20
N GLY A 58 -7.49 -2.18 13.58
CA GLY A 58 -7.20 -0.76 13.50
C GLY A 58 -8.14 0.00 12.56
N ALA A 59 -8.34 1.30 12.82
CA ALA A 59 -9.14 2.17 11.97
C ALA A 59 -8.64 2.10 10.51
N VAL A 60 -9.58 1.93 9.59
CA VAL A 60 -9.34 2.00 8.15
C VAL A 60 -9.09 3.47 7.79
N GLN A 61 -7.86 3.79 7.39
CA GLN A 61 -7.49 5.17 7.04
C GLN A 61 -6.79 5.16 5.69
N ASP A 62 -7.05 6.16 4.86
CA ASP A 62 -6.23 6.38 3.67
C ASP A 62 -4.84 6.84 4.12
N LEU A 63 -3.80 6.18 3.63
CA LEU A 63 -2.41 6.48 3.99
C LEU A 63 -1.62 6.88 2.75
N PHE A 64 -0.83 7.95 2.87
CA PHE A 64 0.17 8.29 1.86
C PHE A 64 1.53 7.76 2.30
N LEU A 65 2.12 6.91 1.47
CA LEU A 65 3.42 6.29 1.69
C LEU A 65 4.44 6.92 0.75
N ALA A 66 5.59 7.33 1.28
CA ALA A 66 6.71 7.72 0.42
C ALA A 66 7.25 6.47 -0.29
N SER A 67 7.43 6.52 -1.61
CA SER A 67 7.93 5.37 -2.38
C SER A 67 9.33 4.92 -1.91
N SER A 68 10.14 5.85 -1.40
CA SER A 68 11.44 5.55 -0.79
C SER A 68 11.38 4.72 0.51
N HIS A 69 10.21 4.66 1.15
CA HIS A 69 9.97 3.85 2.35
C HIS A 69 9.31 2.51 2.03
N ILE A 70 8.96 2.25 0.77
CA ILE A 70 8.37 0.99 0.34
C ILE A 70 9.50 0.04 -0.02
N LEU A 71 9.59 -1.08 0.71
CA LEU A 71 10.54 -2.15 0.42
C LEU A 71 10.00 -3.11 -0.63
N SER A 72 8.71 -3.43 -0.52
CA SER A 72 8.04 -4.39 -1.39
C SER A 72 6.55 -4.10 -1.47
N VAL A 73 5.97 -4.41 -2.63
CA VAL A 73 4.52 -4.39 -2.86
C VAL A 73 4.13 -5.71 -3.49
N THR A 74 3.29 -6.48 -2.80
CA THR A 74 2.83 -7.78 -3.26
C THR A 74 1.31 -7.77 -3.44
N PRO A 75 0.77 -8.19 -4.59
CA PRO A 75 -0.67 -8.30 -4.77
C PRO A 75 -1.23 -9.39 -3.84
N LEU A 76 -2.27 -9.03 -3.07
CA LEU A 76 -3.00 -9.96 -2.22
C LEU A 76 -4.14 -10.58 -3.03
N HIS A 77 -4.10 -11.89 -3.22
CA HIS A 77 -5.22 -12.62 -3.78
C HIS A 77 -6.31 -12.78 -2.71
N ARG A 78 -7.18 -11.78 -2.57
CA ARG A 78 -8.32 -11.89 -1.67
C ARG A 78 -9.37 -12.77 -2.35
N ALA A 79 -9.52 -14.01 -1.88
CA ALA A 79 -10.66 -14.83 -2.24
C ALA A 79 -11.93 -14.05 -1.83
N ALA A 80 -12.81 -13.84 -2.81
CA ALA A 80 -14.10 -13.16 -2.64
C ALA A 80 -15.01 -13.90 -1.66
#